data_AF-A0A1G7G5W3-F1
#
_entry.id   AF-A0A1G7G5W3-F1
#
_cell.length_a   1.000
_cell.length_b   1.000
_cell.length_c   1.000
_cell.angle_alpha   90.00
_cell.angle_beta   90.00
_cell.angle_gamma   90.00
#
_symmetry.space_group_name_H-M   'P 1'
#
loop_
_entity.id
_entity.type
_entity.pdbx_description
1 polymer ?
#
loop_
_entity_poly.entity_id
_entity_poly.type
_entity_poly.pdbx_seq_one_letter_code
_entity_poly.pdbx_strand_id
1 'polypeptide(L)'
;MTKSAALILGAAVWPDGPSPTLRRRTLHAARLWHEGHVAHLVPCGGLGRHPPAEARAMRALLLAEGVPEEAIHPEDRSTTTLENIRFALPLLGAIGTREVVVVTDLPHLPRALLTARRLGLKATGSAPRGGARLGAQLRLALREIPACAAYWWRLRGPQDRHR
;
A
#
# COMPACT_ATOMS: atom_id res chain seq x y z
N MET A 1 1.49 18.89 -14.56
CA MET A 1 2.21 18.15 -13.49
C MET A 1 1.70 16.71 -13.51
N THR A 2 2.57 15.71 -13.54
CA THR A 2 2.14 14.30 -13.44
C THR A 2 1.48 14.10 -12.08
N LYS A 3 0.25 13.59 -12.06
CA LYS A 3 -0.47 13.30 -10.82
C LYS A 3 0.18 12.08 -10.17
N SER A 4 0.91 12.23 -9.08
CA SER A 4 1.45 11.09 -8.32
C SER A 4 0.45 10.61 -7.27
N ALA A 5 0.46 9.32 -6.95
CA ALA A 5 -0.44 8.73 -5.95
C ALA A 5 0.35 8.04 -4.83
N ALA A 6 -0.08 8.18 -3.58
CA ALA A 6 0.40 7.33 -2.50
C ALA A 6 -0.45 6.05 -2.42
N LEU A 7 0.21 4.90 -2.56
CA LEU A 7 -0.40 3.59 -2.41
C LEU A 7 -0.18 3.10 -0.98
N ILE A 8 -1.23 3.10 -0.15
CA ILE A 8 -1.14 2.82 1.28
C ILE A 8 -1.45 1.35 1.51
N LEU A 9 -0.44 0.59 1.94
CA LEU A 9 -0.62 -0.85 2.18
C LEU A 9 -1.27 -1.12 3.54
N GLY A 10 -2.29 -1.97 3.50
CA GLY A 10 -3.01 -2.49 4.66
C GLY A 10 -2.14 -3.17 5.73
N ALA A 11 -2.72 -3.31 6.92
CA ALA A 11 -2.10 -3.92 8.09
C ALA A 11 -3.13 -4.72 8.91
N ALA A 12 -3.94 -4.03 9.74
CA ALA A 12 -5.00 -4.64 10.53
C ALA A 12 -5.98 -3.59 11.07
N VAL A 13 -7.25 -3.98 11.17
CA VAL A 13 -8.26 -3.35 12.03
C VAL A 13 -8.45 -4.21 13.28
N TRP A 14 -8.45 -3.57 14.44
CA TRP A 14 -8.69 -4.13 15.77
C TRP A 14 -10.14 -3.87 16.20
N PRO A 15 -10.64 -4.48 17.29
CA PRO A 15 -11.98 -4.22 17.80
C PRO A 15 -12.26 -2.73 18.03
N ASP A 16 -11.25 -2.00 18.51
CA ASP A 16 -11.36 -0.58 18.86
C ASP A 16 -10.96 0.36 17.70
N GLY A 17 -10.83 -0.17 16.47
CA GLY A 17 -10.54 0.61 15.27
C GLY A 17 -9.19 0.28 14.61
N PRO A 18 -8.64 1.19 13.77
CA PRO A 18 -7.43 0.90 13.01
C PRO A 18 -6.26 0.61 13.94
N SER A 19 -5.52 -0.47 13.67
CA SER A 19 -4.32 -0.80 14.45
C SER A 19 -3.30 0.35 14.46
N PRO A 20 -2.40 0.43 15.45
CA PRO A 20 -1.36 1.45 15.49
C PRO A 20 -0.53 1.51 14.20
N THR A 21 -0.27 0.36 13.57
CA THR A 21 0.42 0.26 12.28
C THR A 21 -0.40 0.85 11.15
N LEU A 22 -1.69 0.47 11.04
CA LEU A 22 -2.58 0.99 10.01
C LEU A 22 -2.69 2.52 10.14
N ARG A 23 -3.01 3.01 11.35
CA ARG A 23 -3.09 4.44 11.66
C ARG A 23 -1.81 5.18 11.29
N ARG A 24 -0.63 4.70 11.72
CA ARG A 24 0.65 5.35 11.43
C ARG A 24 0.94 5.46 9.93
N ARG A 25 0.63 4.42 9.15
CA ARG A 25 0.79 4.44 7.68
C ARG A 25 -0.17 5.43 7.03
N THR A 26 -1.43 5.46 7.47
CA THR A 26 -2.44 6.37 6.93
C THR A 26 -2.10 7.82 7.22
N LEU A 27 -1.72 8.15 8.45
CA LEU A 27 -1.33 9.51 8.83
C LEU A 27 -0.08 9.98 8.08
N HIS A 28 0.87 9.08 7.85
CA HIS A 28 2.04 9.38 7.01
C HIS A 28 1.65 9.70 5.57
N ALA A 29 0.69 8.96 5.00
CA ALA A 29 0.19 9.25 3.66
C ALA A 29 -0.57 10.58 3.59
N ALA A 30 -1.39 10.91 4.60
CA ALA A 30 -2.04 12.21 4.71
C ALA A 30 -1.00 13.35 4.72
N ARG A 31 0.09 13.18 5.50
CA ARG A 31 1.20 14.13 5.52
C ARG A 31 1.84 14.32 4.14
N LEU A 32 2.12 13.23 3.42
CA LEU A 32 2.69 13.32 2.06
C LEU A 32 1.77 14.09 1.10
N TRP A 33 0.45 13.96 1.28
CA TRP A 33 -0.53 14.71 0.50
C TRP A 33 -0.51 16.20 0.86
N HIS A 34 -0.56 16.53 2.16
CA HIS A 34 -0.51 17.92 2.65
C HIS A 34 0.79 18.65 2.27
N GLU A 35 1.91 17.92 2.22
CA GLU A 35 3.21 18.45 1.78
C GLU A 35 3.33 18.56 0.24
N GLY A 36 2.30 18.17 -0.52
CA GLY A 36 2.28 18.24 -1.98
C GLY A 36 3.16 17.19 -2.68
N HIS A 37 3.62 16.15 -1.97
CA HIS A 37 4.41 15.07 -2.56
C HIS A 37 3.56 14.12 -3.42
N VAL A 38 2.27 14.01 -3.12
CA VAL A 38 1.29 13.22 -3.88
C VAL A 38 -0.02 13.99 -4.03
N ALA A 39 -0.72 13.78 -5.15
CA ALA A 39 -2.01 14.39 -5.42
C ALA A 39 -3.20 13.48 -5.02
N HIS A 40 -2.98 12.16 -5.02
CA HIS A 40 -4.01 11.17 -4.74
C HIS A 40 -3.54 10.16 -3.69
N LEU A 41 -4.50 9.61 -2.95
CA LEU A 41 -4.30 8.58 -1.94
C LEU A 41 -5.11 7.35 -2.30
N VAL A 42 -4.45 6.19 -2.39
CA VAL A 42 -5.07 4.90 -2.71
C VAL A 42 -4.90 3.99 -1.48
N PRO A 43 -5.80 4.06 -0.48
CA PRO A 43 -5.77 3.13 0.63
C PRO A 43 -6.22 1.73 0.19
N CYS A 44 -5.36 0.73 0.38
CA CYS A 44 -5.63 -0.66 -0.01
C CYS A 44 -5.73 -1.59 1.20
N GLY A 45 -6.77 -2.41 1.23
CA GLY A 45 -6.96 -3.45 2.23
C GLY A 45 -8.43 -3.78 2.41
N GLY A 46 -8.75 -5.05 2.27
CA GLY A 46 -10.10 -5.59 2.43
C GLY A 46 -10.48 -5.89 3.87
N LEU A 47 -11.53 -6.72 4.03
CA LEU A 47 -12.00 -7.14 5.34
C LEU A 47 -10.98 -8.07 6.01
N GLY A 48 -10.38 -7.59 7.09
CA GLY A 48 -9.52 -8.39 7.95
C GLY A 48 -10.31 -9.15 9.02
N ARG A 49 -9.72 -9.31 10.21
CA ARG A 49 -10.34 -10.01 11.34
C ARG A 49 -11.56 -9.27 11.90
N HIS A 50 -11.52 -7.94 11.88
CA HIS A 50 -12.58 -7.09 12.40
C HIS A 50 -13.04 -6.13 11.30
N PRO A 51 -14.35 -5.83 11.21
CA PRO A 51 -14.85 -4.79 10.34
C PRO A 51 -14.45 -3.39 10.85
N PRO A 52 -14.43 -2.38 9.98
CA PRO A 52 -14.66 -2.45 8.53
C PRO A 52 -13.42 -2.97 7.77
N ALA A 53 -13.51 -3.03 6.44
CA ALA A 53 -12.33 -3.22 5.60
C ALA A 53 -11.26 -2.16 5.90
N GLU A 54 -9.99 -2.55 5.83
CA GLU A 54 -8.87 -1.68 6.19
C GLU A 54 -8.87 -0.38 5.37
N ALA A 55 -9.16 -0.46 4.07
CA ALA A 55 -9.27 0.71 3.19
C ALA A 55 -10.38 1.68 3.61
N ARG A 56 -11.50 1.18 4.14
CA ARG A 56 -12.56 2.03 4.68
C ARG A 56 -12.14 2.71 5.97
N ALA A 57 -11.46 1.99 6.87
CA ALA A 57 -10.89 2.57 8.09
C ALA A 57 -9.85 3.65 7.75
N MET A 58 -8.99 3.40 6.76
CA MET A 58 -8.03 4.39 6.26
C MET A 58 -8.72 5.60 5.64
N ARG A 59 -9.75 5.42 4.81
CA ARG A 59 -10.52 6.55 4.24
C ARG A 59 -11.09 7.44 5.35
N ALA A 60 -11.68 6.85 6.38
CA ALA A 60 -12.23 7.63 7.50
C ALA A 60 -11.15 8.45 8.22
N LEU A 61 -9.97 7.86 8.44
CA LEU A 61 -8.83 8.60 9.00
C LEU A 61 -8.35 9.72 8.07
N LEU A 62 -8.23 9.48 6.76
CA LEU A 62 -7.78 10.49 5.80
C LEU A 62 -8.73 11.69 5.74
N LEU A 63 -10.05 11.44 5.75
CA LEU A 63 -11.06 12.49 5.83
C LEU A 63 -10.94 13.29 7.13
N ALA A 64 -10.71 12.60 8.26
CA ALA A 64 -10.49 13.26 9.55
C ALA A 64 -9.22 14.13 9.59
N GLU A 65 -8.20 13.78 8.80
CA GLU A 65 -6.98 14.58 8.62
C GLU A 65 -7.14 15.70 7.57
N GLY A 66 -8.36 15.96 7.08
CA GLY A 66 -8.65 17.06 6.17
C GLY A 66 -8.30 16.81 4.69
N VAL A 67 -8.05 15.55 4.30
CA VAL A 67 -7.90 15.21 2.88
C VAL A 67 -9.30 15.19 2.23
N PRO A 68 -9.50 15.89 1.09
CA PRO A 68 -10.79 15.92 0.43
C PRO A 68 -11.14 14.57 -0.20
N GLU A 69 -12.44 14.26 -0.30
CA GLU A 69 -12.91 12.94 -0.70
C GLU A 69 -12.45 12.54 -2.11
N GLU A 70 -12.43 13.49 -3.05
CA GLU A 70 -11.99 13.33 -4.43
C GLU A 70 -10.50 12.93 -4.57
N ALA A 71 -9.70 13.18 -3.53
CA ALA A 71 -8.31 12.75 -3.49
C ALA A 71 -8.14 11.31 -2.98
N ILE A 72 -9.19 10.67 -2.44
CA ILE A 72 -9.12 9.36 -1.78
C ILE A 72 -9.82 8.30 -2.65
N HIS A 73 -9.08 7.24 -3.00
CA HIS A 73 -9.51 6.18 -3.91
C HIS A 73 -9.36 4.81 -3.23
N PRO A 74 -10.32 4.37 -2.40
CA PRO A 74 -10.18 3.16 -1.60
C PRO A 74 -10.30 1.88 -2.44
N GLU A 75 -9.45 0.91 -2.12
CA GLU A 75 -9.52 -0.46 -2.62
C GLU A 75 -9.75 -1.42 -1.45
N ASP A 76 -10.95 -1.97 -1.33
CA ASP A 76 -11.44 -2.66 -0.13
C ASP A 76 -11.61 -4.18 -0.28
N ARG A 77 -10.87 -4.80 -1.21
CA ARG A 77 -10.99 -6.23 -1.53
C ARG A 77 -9.71 -7.03 -1.26
N SER A 78 -8.55 -6.40 -1.28
CA SER A 78 -7.26 -7.08 -1.12
C SER A 78 -7.06 -7.73 0.25
N THR A 79 -6.35 -8.85 0.30
CA THR A 79 -5.94 -9.51 1.55
C THR A 79 -4.44 -9.73 1.64
N THR A 80 -3.72 -9.45 0.54
CA THR A 80 -2.27 -9.63 0.43
C THR A 80 -1.62 -8.40 -0.18
N THR A 81 -0.29 -8.27 -0.01
CA THR A 81 0.47 -7.17 -0.62
C THR A 81 0.43 -7.20 -2.16
N LEU A 82 0.42 -8.39 -2.78
CA LEU A 82 0.24 -8.51 -4.23
C LEU A 82 -1.13 -7.98 -4.64
N GLU A 83 -2.18 -8.39 -3.93
CA GLU A 83 -3.53 -7.94 -4.21
C GLU A 83 -3.69 -6.44 -4.01
N ASN A 84 -3.14 -5.86 -2.93
CA ASN A 84 -3.14 -4.40 -2.74
C ASN A 84 -2.65 -3.67 -3.99
N ILE A 85 -1.50 -4.09 -4.52
CA ILE A 85 -0.88 -3.42 -5.66
C ILE A 85 -1.62 -3.74 -6.96
N ARG A 86 -2.03 -4.99 -7.16
CA ARG A 86 -2.73 -5.44 -8.38
C ARG A 86 -4.12 -4.81 -8.50
N PHE A 87 -4.88 -4.77 -7.41
CA PHE A 87 -6.24 -4.23 -7.38
C PHE A 87 -6.26 -2.70 -7.37
N ALA A 88 -5.15 -2.06 -7.00
CA ALA A 88 -4.97 -0.62 -7.20
C ALA A 88 -4.73 -0.23 -8.67
N LEU A 89 -4.30 -1.13 -9.56
CA LEU A 89 -3.97 -0.79 -10.95
C LEU A 89 -5.13 -0.12 -11.71
N PRO A 90 -6.39 -0.61 -11.65
CA PRO A 90 -7.52 0.07 -12.29
C PRO A 90 -7.78 1.47 -11.72
N LEU A 91 -7.63 1.65 -10.40
CA LEU A 91 -7.80 2.96 -9.74
C LEU A 91 -6.72 3.95 -10.21
N LEU A 92 -5.46 3.50 -10.24
CA LEU A 92 -4.33 4.28 -10.76
C LEU A 92 -4.52 4.62 -12.26
N GLY A 93 -5.09 3.69 -13.02
CA GLY A 93 -5.50 3.91 -14.42
C GLY A 93 -6.56 5.00 -14.56
N ALA A 94 -7.59 5.00 -13.72
CA ALA A 94 -8.62 6.03 -13.69
C ALA A 94 -8.09 7.41 -13.26
N ILE A 95 -7.12 7.44 -12.33
CA ILE A 95 -6.39 8.65 -11.95
C ILE A 95 -5.49 9.16 -13.10
N GLY A 96 -5.07 8.27 -14.00
CA GLY A 96 -4.16 8.56 -15.10
C GLY A 96 -2.69 8.57 -14.69
N THR A 97 -2.29 7.73 -13.72
CA THR A 97 -0.92 7.68 -13.23
C THR A 97 -0.33 6.29 -13.12
N ARG A 98 0.99 6.22 -13.30
CA ARG A 98 1.83 5.05 -12.92
C ARG A 98 2.92 5.42 -11.92
N GLU A 99 3.00 6.68 -11.50
CA GLU A 99 3.98 7.19 -10.56
C GLU A 99 3.39 7.11 -9.15
N VAL A 100 3.96 6.21 -8.34
CA VAL A 100 3.42 5.90 -7.02
C VAL A 100 4.47 5.98 -5.92
N VAL A 101 4.04 6.48 -4.76
CA VAL A 101 4.77 6.35 -3.50
C VAL A 101 4.12 5.23 -2.69
N VAL A 102 4.82 4.11 -2.53
CA VAL A 102 4.32 2.98 -1.73
C VAL A 102 4.55 3.27 -0.25
N VAL A 103 3.46 3.37 0.50
CA VAL A 103 3.47 3.62 1.94
C VAL A 103 3.28 2.30 2.70
N THR A 104 4.34 1.86 3.37
CA THR A 104 4.35 0.66 4.23
C THR A 104 5.48 0.76 5.26
N ASP A 105 5.75 -0.30 6.02
CA ASP A 105 6.87 -0.33 6.96
C ASP A 105 8.17 -0.77 6.29
N LEU A 106 9.31 -0.33 6.86
CA LEU A 106 10.65 -0.61 6.35
C LEU A 106 10.91 -2.08 5.95
N PRO A 107 10.50 -3.10 6.73
CA PRO A 107 10.74 -4.50 6.36
C PRO A 107 10.01 -4.94 5.09
N HIS A 108 8.87 -4.31 4.77
CA HIS A 108 8.01 -4.70 3.66
C HIS A 108 8.26 -3.88 2.39
N LEU A 109 9.00 -2.77 2.50
CA LEU A 109 9.33 -1.93 1.36
C LEU A 109 10.00 -2.72 0.21
N PRO A 110 11.01 -3.59 0.43
CA PRO A 110 11.64 -4.31 -0.67
C PRO A 110 10.63 -5.15 -1.47
N ARG A 111 9.79 -5.95 -0.80
CA ARG A 111 8.76 -6.79 -1.44
C ARG A 111 7.71 -5.95 -2.16
N ALA A 112 7.25 -4.87 -1.52
CA ALA A 112 6.22 -4.01 -2.08
C ALA A 112 6.73 -3.27 -3.33
N LEU A 113 7.94 -2.72 -3.29
CA LEU A 113 8.56 -2.05 -4.43
C LEU A 113 8.86 -3.01 -5.58
N LEU A 114 9.38 -4.21 -5.28
CA LEU A 114 9.58 -5.24 -6.31
C LEU A 114 8.26 -5.59 -7.00
N THR A 115 7.20 -5.77 -6.23
CA THR A 115 5.86 -6.08 -6.75
C THR A 115 5.32 -4.96 -7.63
N ALA A 116 5.36 -3.71 -7.15
CA ALA A 116 4.87 -2.55 -7.89
C ALA A 116 5.61 -2.38 -9.23
N ARG A 117 6.95 -2.48 -9.21
CA ARG A 117 7.77 -2.36 -10.43
C ARG A 117 7.48 -3.48 -11.43
N ARG A 118 7.28 -4.72 -10.96
CA ARG A 118 6.89 -5.84 -11.83
C ARG A 118 5.52 -5.68 -12.47
N LEU A 119 4.62 -4.99 -11.79
CA LEU A 119 3.30 -4.64 -12.30
C LEU A 119 3.30 -3.35 -13.14
N GLY A 120 4.48 -2.83 -13.51
CA GLY A 120 4.63 -1.70 -14.42
C GLY A 120 4.51 -0.31 -13.78
N LEU A 121 4.53 -0.22 -12.45
CA LEU A 121 4.50 1.06 -11.74
C LEU A 121 5.91 1.64 -11.56
N LYS A 122 6.03 2.97 -11.73
CA LYS A 122 7.21 3.74 -11.32
C LYS A 122 7.09 4.01 -9.81
N ALA A 123 7.62 3.08 -9.01
CA ALA A 123 7.41 3.06 -7.57
C ALA A 123 8.64 3.51 -6.75
N THR A 124 8.42 4.48 -5.87
CA THR A 124 9.29 4.85 -4.73
C THR A 124 8.65 4.39 -3.42
N GLY A 125 9.42 4.34 -2.34
CA GLY A 125 8.97 3.84 -1.03
C GLY A 125 9.05 4.92 0.02
N SER A 126 8.04 4.99 0.90
CA SER A 126 8.04 5.90 2.04
C SER A 126 7.49 5.19 3.28
N ALA A 127 8.28 5.15 4.34
CA ALA A 127 7.90 4.48 5.59
C ALA A 127 7.83 5.49 6.73
N PRO A 128 6.77 5.45 7.57
CA PRO A 128 6.73 6.30 8.75
C PRO A 128 7.76 5.87 9.78
N ARG A 129 8.35 6.83 10.49
CA ARG A 129 9.25 6.58 11.64
C ARG A 129 8.48 5.87 12.76
N GLY A 130 9.16 5.02 13.55
CA GLY A 130 8.58 4.37 14.74
C GLY A 130 8.08 2.91 14.59
N GLY A 131 8.57 2.15 13.61
CA GLY A 131 8.28 0.70 13.51
C GLY A 131 9.03 -0.16 14.54
N ALA A 132 8.68 -1.46 14.65
CA ALA A 132 9.31 -2.44 15.55
C ALA A 132 10.85 -2.39 15.53
N ARG A 133 11.51 -2.76 16.65
CA ARG A 133 12.97 -2.67 16.84
C ARG A 133 13.77 -3.19 15.62
N LEU A 134 14.86 -2.50 15.26
CA LEU A 134 15.72 -2.78 14.09
C LEU A 134 16.03 -4.29 13.88
N GLY A 135 16.26 -5.05 14.96
CA GLY A 135 16.54 -6.49 14.89
C GLY A 135 15.34 -7.36 14.48
N ALA A 136 14.11 -6.98 14.83
CA ALA A 136 12.90 -7.64 14.34
C ALA A 136 12.66 -7.32 12.86
N GLN A 137 13.01 -6.09 12.44
CA GLN A 137 12.96 -5.67 11.04
C GLN A 137 13.91 -6.48 10.15
N LEU A 138 15.13 -6.75 10.62
CA LEU A 138 16.11 -7.58 9.90
C LEU A 138 15.68 -9.05 9.80
N ARG A 139 15.12 -9.66 10.86
CA ARG A 139 14.59 -11.03 10.80
C ARG A 139 13.41 -11.16 9.84
N LEU A 140 12.51 -10.17 9.84
CA LEU A 140 11.39 -10.13 8.90
C LEU A 140 11.89 -9.94 7.46
N ALA A 141 12.86 -9.06 7.22
CA ALA A 141 13.47 -8.88 5.90
C ALA A 141 14.19 -10.16 5.40
N LEU A 142 14.88 -10.90 6.28
CA LEU A 142 15.49 -12.19 5.94
C LEU A 142 14.43 -13.26 5.62
N ARG A 143 13.30 -13.27 6.34
CA ARG A 143 12.16 -14.15 6.05
C ARG A 143 11.41 -13.76 4.76
N GLU A 144 11.58 -12.53 4.30
CA GLU A 144 11.04 -12.04 3.04
C GLU A 144 11.88 -12.48 1.83
N ILE A 145 13.10 -13.03 2.01
CA ILE A 145 13.91 -13.59 0.91
C ILE A 145 13.24 -14.80 0.24
N PRO A 146 12.82 -15.84 0.97
CA PRO A 146 12.08 -16.95 0.37
C PRO A 146 10.70 -16.52 -0.13
N ALA A 147 10.05 -15.52 0.51
CA ALA A 147 8.81 -14.95 -0.01
C ALA A 147 9.04 -14.24 -1.34
N CYS A 148 10.10 -13.44 -1.49
CA CYS A 148 10.51 -12.82 -2.75
C CYS A 148 10.87 -13.86 -3.81
N ALA A 149 11.54 -14.96 -3.44
CA ALA A 149 11.90 -16.04 -4.36
C ALA A 149 10.67 -16.85 -4.83
N ALA A 150 9.79 -17.25 -3.91
CA ALA A 150 8.53 -17.90 -4.23
C ALA A 150 7.62 -17.00 -5.06
N TYR A 151 7.62 -15.70 -4.75
CA TYR A 151 6.91 -14.69 -5.51
C TYR A 151 7.49 -14.48 -6.91
N TRP A 152 8.83 -14.50 -7.02
CA TRP A 152 9.53 -14.43 -8.29
C TRP A 152 9.20 -15.63 -9.19
N TRP A 153 9.07 -16.82 -8.60
CA TRP A 153 8.59 -18.04 -9.27
C TRP A 153 7.11 -17.98 -9.64
N ARG A 154 6.24 -17.49 -8.73
CA ARG A 154 4.80 -17.38 -8.98
C ARG A 154 4.46 -16.35 -10.07
N LEU A 155 5.29 -15.32 -10.21
CA LEU A 155 5.20 -14.33 -11.30
C LEU A 155 5.96 -14.75 -12.58
N ARG A 156 6.61 -15.92 -12.59
CA ARG A 156 7.23 -16.54 -13.77
C ARG A 156 6.31 -17.52 -14.49
N GLY A 157 5.08 -17.74 -14.00
CA GLY A 157 4.07 -18.48 -14.76
C GLY A 157 3.85 -17.82 -16.12
N PRO A 158 3.75 -18.60 -17.21
CA PRO A 158 3.67 -18.06 -18.56
C PRO A 158 2.52 -17.05 -18.63
N GLN A 159 2.84 -15.84 -19.12
CA GLN A 159 1.81 -14.98 -19.68
C GLN A 159 1.21 -15.77 -20.84
N ASP A 160 -0.03 -16.24 -20.66
CA ASP A 160 -0.79 -16.88 -21.71
C ASP A 160 -0.72 -16.00 -22.96
N ARG A 161 -0.08 -16.58 -23.98
CA ARG A 161 -0.21 -16.12 -25.36
C ARG A 161 -1.68 -16.35 -25.73
N HIS A 162 -2.50 -15.31 -25.67
CA HIS A 162 -3.75 -15.36 -26.41
C HIS A 162 -4.11 -14.00 -27.02
N ARG A 163 -3.98 -14.02 -28.36
CA ARG A 163 -4.71 -13.26 -29.39
C ARG A 163 -4.21 -11.87 -29.72
#